data_AF-A0A0M2GI58-F1
#
_entry.id   AF-A0A0M2GI58-F1
#
_cell.length_a   1.000
_cell.length_b   1.000
_cell.length_c   1.000
_cell.angle_alpha   90.00
_cell.angle_beta   90.00
_cell.angle_gamma   90.00
#
_symmetry.space_group_name_H-M   'P 1'
#
loop_
_entity.id
_entity.type
_entity.pdbx_description
1 polymer ?
#
loop_
_entity_poly.entity_id
_entity_poly.type
_entity_poly.pdbx_seq_one_letter_code
_entity_poly.pdbx_strand_id
1 'polypeptide(L)'
;MRVLLIGANGYIGRFVADRLLADPAVQLTALGRGDDADVRFDLASGSPGALTRFLDAVHPGVVVNCAGATRGGARELTRHNTVAVATVCEALRRSGCGARLVQIGCSAEYGPSQPGSSTAEDAVPRPGGPYGVSKLAATELVLGSGLDAVVLRVFSPAGPGTPAGSPLGRLAEAMRRAMQSGDGELKLGGLGAQRDFVDVRDVARAVHAASLSAAQGVINIGSGRAVRLRDAAAVLARVAGYGGALHELDGPPGALRTAIGHPRPDPDHASPVAYPYPDGCGSWQQADVRTARDRLGWRPRIGLEESLADIWMEAACRI
;
A
#
# COMPACT_ATOMS: atom_id res chain seq x y z
N MET A 1 7.45 3.64 -25.00
CA MET A 1 8.22 3.65 -23.75
C MET A 1 8.35 2.21 -23.23
N ARG A 2 9.57 1.73 -23.01
CA ARG A 2 9.80 0.41 -22.39
C ARG A 2 9.76 0.54 -20.87
N VAL A 3 8.91 -0.24 -20.21
CA VAL A 3 8.74 -0.23 -18.76
C VAL A 3 9.06 -1.61 -18.20
N LEU A 4 9.98 -1.66 -17.24
CA LEU A 4 10.20 -2.84 -16.41
C LEU A 4 9.35 -2.69 -15.14
N LEU A 5 8.36 -3.57 -14.96
CA LEU A 5 7.51 -3.58 -13.77
C LEU A 5 7.92 -4.73 -12.84
N ILE A 6 8.34 -4.39 -11.63
CA ILE A 6 8.72 -5.34 -10.60
C ILE A 6 7.57 -5.52 -9.61
N GLY A 7 7.12 -6.76 -9.44
CA GLY A 7 6.01 -7.09 -8.54
C GLY A 7 4.61 -6.97 -9.19
N ALA A 8 4.50 -7.26 -10.49
CA ALA A 8 3.25 -7.20 -11.25
C ALA A 8 2.10 -8.04 -10.66
N ASN A 9 2.41 -9.16 -9.98
CA ASN A 9 1.38 -10.06 -9.42
C ASN A 9 0.93 -9.64 -8.01
N GLY A 10 1.51 -8.56 -7.48
CA GLY A 10 1.09 -7.97 -6.20
C GLY A 10 -0.18 -7.15 -6.32
N TYR A 11 -0.79 -6.81 -5.18
CA TYR A 11 -2.04 -6.04 -5.11
C TYR A 11 -1.99 -4.73 -5.90
N ILE A 12 -0.99 -3.87 -5.67
CA ILE A 12 -0.83 -2.62 -6.45
C ILE A 12 -0.30 -2.92 -7.86
N GLY A 13 0.65 -3.86 -7.97
CA GLY A 13 1.36 -4.16 -9.21
C GLY A 13 0.43 -4.56 -10.35
N ARG A 14 -0.63 -5.34 -10.08
CA ARG A 14 -1.56 -5.79 -11.12
C ARG A 14 -2.31 -4.62 -11.77
N PHE A 15 -2.79 -3.68 -10.95
CA PHE A 15 -3.48 -2.49 -11.46
C PHE A 15 -2.52 -1.53 -12.17
N VAL A 16 -1.26 -1.47 -11.71
CA VAL A 16 -0.20 -0.75 -12.42
C VAL A 16 0.05 -1.38 -13.79
N ALA A 17 0.15 -2.71 -13.88
CA ALA A 17 0.29 -3.43 -15.14
C ALA A 17 -0.88 -3.12 -16.09
N ASP A 18 -2.12 -3.28 -15.60
CA ASP A 18 -3.33 -2.99 -16.39
C ASP A 18 -3.35 -1.55 -16.89
N ARG A 19 -3.01 -0.57 -16.02
CA ARG A 19 -2.99 0.85 -16.39
C ARG A 19 -1.93 1.17 -17.43
N LEU A 20 -0.75 0.53 -17.33
CA LEU A 20 0.35 0.71 -18.27
C LEU A 20 0.04 0.05 -19.62
N LEU A 21 -0.51 -1.17 -19.62
CA LEU A 21 -0.91 -1.89 -20.83
C LEU A 21 -2.05 -1.22 -21.60
N ALA A 22 -2.90 -0.46 -20.90
CA ALA A 22 -3.93 0.37 -21.54
C ALA A 22 -3.34 1.54 -22.36
N ASP A 23 -2.05 1.88 -22.19
CA ASP A 23 -1.37 2.85 -23.04
C ASP A 23 -0.65 2.12 -24.19
N PRO A 24 -1.09 2.31 -25.46
CA PRO A 24 -0.51 1.61 -26.60
C PRO A 24 0.95 2.01 -26.87
N ALA A 25 1.43 3.11 -26.30
CA ALA A 25 2.82 3.51 -26.39
C ALA A 25 3.72 2.77 -25.39
N VAL A 26 3.18 1.98 -24.46
CA VAL A 26 3.94 1.26 -23.45
C VAL A 26 4.22 -0.18 -23.88
N GLN A 27 5.49 -0.58 -23.76
CA GLN A 27 5.92 -1.98 -23.82
C GLN A 27 6.32 -2.40 -22.42
N LEU A 28 5.54 -3.31 -21.82
CA LEU A 28 5.73 -3.75 -20.45
C LEU A 28 6.52 -5.06 -20.41
N THR A 29 7.48 -5.15 -19.49
CA THR A 29 8.13 -6.41 -19.10
C THR A 29 7.96 -6.58 -17.60
N ALA A 30 7.37 -7.69 -17.18
CA ALA A 30 7.18 -8.04 -15.78
C ALA A 30 8.37 -8.83 -15.23
N LEU A 31 8.95 -8.34 -14.13
CA LEU A 31 9.97 -9.05 -13.37
C LEU A 31 9.42 -9.49 -12.02
N GLY A 32 9.59 -10.76 -11.70
CA GLY A 32 8.99 -11.37 -10.52
C GLY A 32 9.68 -12.66 -10.07
N ARG A 33 9.16 -13.27 -9.01
CA ARG A 33 9.73 -14.50 -8.43
C ARG A 33 9.10 -15.79 -8.98
N GLY A 34 7.86 -15.69 -9.46
CA GLY A 34 7.07 -16.80 -9.98
C GLY A 34 7.27 -16.99 -11.48
N ASP A 35 6.70 -18.07 -12.00
CA ASP A 35 6.73 -18.43 -13.42
C ASP A 35 5.71 -17.64 -14.27
N ASP A 36 4.87 -16.84 -13.59
CA ASP A 36 3.91 -15.91 -14.17
C ASP A 36 4.53 -14.55 -14.54
N ALA A 37 5.81 -14.33 -14.24
CA ALA A 37 6.56 -13.16 -14.69
C ALA A 37 7.28 -13.45 -16.01
N ASP A 38 7.39 -12.45 -16.89
CA ASP A 38 8.18 -12.55 -18.12
C ASP A 38 9.65 -12.88 -17.82
N VAL A 39 10.15 -12.37 -16.69
CA VAL A 39 11.52 -12.58 -16.24
C VAL A 39 11.55 -12.95 -14.76
N ARG A 40 12.11 -14.11 -14.47
CA ARG A 40 12.26 -14.62 -13.10
C ARG A 40 13.51 -14.06 -12.43
N PHE A 41 13.33 -13.28 -11.37
CA PHE A 41 14.41 -12.73 -10.55
C PHE A 41 13.90 -12.38 -9.14
N ASP A 42 14.56 -12.87 -8.10
CA ASP A 42 14.27 -12.46 -6.72
C ASP A 42 15.21 -11.33 -6.29
N LEU A 43 14.69 -10.10 -6.18
CA LEU A 43 15.45 -8.94 -5.72
C LEU A 43 16.11 -9.13 -4.35
N ALA A 44 15.53 -9.98 -3.49
CA ALA A 44 15.98 -10.17 -2.11
C ALA A 44 17.18 -11.13 -1.97
N SER A 45 17.52 -11.88 -3.02
CA SER A 45 18.70 -12.79 -3.07
C SER A 45 19.55 -12.62 -4.31
N GLY A 46 18.99 -12.04 -5.38
CA GLY A 46 19.69 -11.82 -6.64
C GLY A 46 20.79 -10.79 -6.49
N SER A 47 21.89 -11.00 -7.20
CA SER A 47 23.00 -10.05 -7.20
C SER A 47 22.68 -8.81 -8.06
N PRO A 48 23.07 -7.61 -7.62
CA PRO A 48 22.91 -6.39 -8.42
C PRO A 48 23.54 -6.51 -9.81
N GLY A 49 24.69 -7.19 -9.93
CA GLY A 49 25.37 -7.38 -11.22
C GLY A 49 24.59 -8.26 -12.22
N ALA A 50 23.81 -9.23 -11.75
CA ALA A 50 22.92 -9.99 -12.63
C ALA A 50 21.76 -9.12 -13.14
N LEU A 51 21.17 -8.31 -12.25
CA LEU A 51 20.14 -7.35 -12.64
C LEU A 51 20.69 -6.28 -13.58
N THR A 52 21.91 -5.77 -13.37
CA THR A 52 22.58 -4.82 -14.28
C THR A 52 22.68 -5.38 -15.70
N ARG A 53 23.17 -6.61 -15.88
CA ARG A 53 23.27 -7.22 -17.23
C ARG A 53 21.92 -7.34 -17.92
N PHE A 54 20.87 -7.66 -17.15
CA PHE A 54 19.52 -7.70 -17.67
C PHE A 54 19.02 -6.30 -18.08
N LEU A 55 19.26 -5.28 -17.24
CA LEU A 55 18.93 -3.90 -17.53
C LEU A 55 19.65 -3.38 -18.77
N ASP A 56 20.93 -3.71 -18.98
CA ASP A 56 21.68 -3.32 -20.18
C ASP A 56 21.14 -4.00 -21.45
N ALA A 57 20.67 -5.24 -21.34
CA ALA A 57 20.09 -5.98 -22.47
C ALA A 57 18.68 -5.48 -22.86
N VAL A 58 17.80 -5.25 -21.87
CA VAL A 58 16.42 -4.80 -22.11
C VAL A 58 16.32 -3.29 -22.31
N HIS A 59 17.25 -2.56 -21.69
CA HIS A 59 17.39 -1.11 -21.75
C HIS A 59 16.06 -0.35 -21.51
N PRO A 60 15.36 -0.62 -20.38
CA PRO A 60 14.08 0.03 -20.09
C PRO A 60 14.27 1.55 -19.97
N GLY A 61 13.22 2.31 -20.35
CA GLY A 61 13.19 3.76 -20.10
C GLY A 61 12.69 4.10 -18.69
N VAL A 62 11.88 3.20 -18.11
CA VAL A 62 11.33 3.33 -16.76
C VAL A 62 11.39 1.98 -16.05
N VAL A 63 11.76 2.00 -14.77
CA VAL A 63 11.60 0.88 -13.84
C VAL A 63 10.56 1.27 -12.80
N VAL A 64 9.50 0.48 -12.66
CA VAL A 64 8.50 0.64 -11.62
C VAL A 64 8.66 -0.48 -10.61
N ASN A 65 8.92 -0.17 -9.35
CA ASN A 65 9.05 -1.16 -8.31
C ASN A 65 7.86 -1.14 -7.34
N CYS A 66 6.95 -2.10 -7.53
CA CYS A 66 5.82 -2.37 -6.64
C CYS A 66 6.09 -3.55 -5.68
N ALA A 67 7.23 -4.22 -5.78
CA ALA A 67 7.54 -5.38 -4.95
C ALA A 67 7.83 -4.96 -3.49
N GLY A 68 7.37 -5.79 -2.57
CA GLY A 68 7.62 -5.64 -1.14
C GLY A 68 6.79 -6.61 -0.31
N ALA A 69 7.21 -6.81 0.93
CA ALA A 69 6.48 -7.57 1.94
C ALA A 69 5.73 -6.62 2.89
N THR A 70 4.48 -6.94 3.19
CA THR A 70 3.63 -6.19 4.15
C THR A 70 3.52 -6.87 5.51
N ARG A 71 4.05 -8.09 5.64
CA ARG A 71 4.04 -8.93 6.85
C ARG A 71 5.34 -9.71 6.96
N GLY A 72 5.56 -10.32 8.11
CA GLY A 72 6.77 -11.06 8.45
C GLY A 72 7.55 -10.37 9.57
N GLY A 73 8.59 -11.06 10.05
CA GLY A 73 9.48 -10.52 11.06
C GLY A 73 10.33 -9.35 10.54
N ALA A 74 10.94 -8.59 11.44
CA ALA A 74 11.78 -7.44 11.07
C ALA A 74 12.88 -7.80 10.05
N ARG A 75 13.50 -8.98 10.19
CA ARG A 75 14.51 -9.48 9.26
C ARG A 75 13.95 -9.72 7.85
N GLU A 76 12.78 -10.34 7.74
CA GLU A 76 12.14 -10.62 6.45
C GLU A 76 11.71 -9.33 5.76
N LEU A 77 11.13 -8.40 6.53
CA LEU A 77 10.74 -7.08 6.05
C LEU A 77 11.94 -6.28 5.54
N THR A 78 13.04 -6.23 6.30
CA THR A 78 14.29 -5.58 5.83
C THR A 78 14.81 -6.24 4.55
N ARG A 79 14.79 -7.57 4.46
CA ARG A 79 15.25 -8.30 3.27
C ARG A 79 14.40 -7.95 2.03
N HIS A 80 13.09 -7.98 2.17
CA HIS A 80 12.17 -7.81 1.03
C HIS A 80 11.83 -6.36 0.67
N ASN A 81 11.99 -5.42 1.60
CA ASN A 81 11.68 -4.01 1.38
C ASN A 81 12.92 -3.16 1.23
N THR A 82 13.98 -3.42 2.01
CA THR A 82 15.19 -2.58 2.04
C THR A 82 16.27 -3.16 1.13
N VAL A 83 16.69 -4.41 1.34
CA VAL A 83 17.75 -5.04 0.53
C VAL A 83 17.32 -5.16 -0.93
N ALA A 84 16.08 -5.57 -1.18
CA ALA A 84 15.53 -5.62 -2.54
C ALA A 84 15.63 -4.28 -3.28
N VAL A 85 15.36 -3.16 -2.59
CA VAL A 85 15.47 -1.81 -3.18
C VAL A 85 16.92 -1.39 -3.35
N ALA A 86 17.81 -1.74 -2.41
CA ALA A 86 19.25 -1.55 -2.57
C ALA A 86 19.75 -2.24 -3.85
N THR A 87 19.33 -3.49 -4.10
CA THR A 87 19.68 -4.24 -5.31
C THR A 87 19.21 -3.52 -6.57
N VAL A 88 18.00 -2.95 -6.59
CA VAL A 88 17.49 -2.15 -7.73
C VAL A 88 18.34 -0.89 -7.94
N CYS A 89 18.57 -0.11 -6.87
CA CYS A 89 19.35 1.12 -6.96
C CYS A 89 20.78 0.87 -7.42
N GLU A 90 21.46 -0.14 -6.87
CA GLU A 90 22.82 -0.51 -7.28
C GLU A 90 22.87 -1.00 -8.73
N ALA A 91 21.89 -1.81 -9.14
CA ALA A 91 21.84 -2.32 -10.50
C ALA A 91 21.66 -1.20 -11.53
N LEU A 92 20.75 -0.25 -11.25
CA LEU A 92 20.51 0.93 -12.08
C LEU A 92 21.73 1.85 -12.16
N ARG A 93 22.37 2.16 -11.03
CA ARG A 93 23.59 3.00 -11.01
C ARG A 93 24.74 2.43 -11.84
N ARG A 94 24.84 1.10 -11.89
CA ARG A 94 25.89 0.39 -12.63
C ARG A 94 25.54 0.15 -14.09
N SER A 95 24.26 0.17 -14.44
CA SER A 95 23.80 -0.04 -15.81
C SER A 95 24.04 1.21 -16.66
N GLY A 96 24.16 1.02 -17.97
CA GLY A 96 24.12 2.11 -18.94
C GLY A 96 22.71 2.64 -19.17
N CYS A 97 21.67 2.01 -18.61
CA CYS A 97 20.30 2.45 -18.78
C CYS A 97 20.02 3.67 -17.87
N GLY A 98 19.84 4.84 -18.48
CA GLY A 98 19.38 6.06 -17.81
C GLY A 98 17.90 6.00 -17.44
N ALA A 99 17.45 4.85 -16.93
CA ALA A 99 16.04 4.59 -16.66
C ALA A 99 15.56 5.35 -15.43
N ARG A 100 14.35 5.91 -15.54
CA ARG A 100 13.67 6.53 -14.41
C ARG A 100 13.13 5.48 -13.45
N LEU A 101 13.37 5.64 -12.14
CA LEU A 101 12.83 4.76 -11.10
C LEU A 101 11.57 5.34 -10.46
N VAL A 102 10.46 4.62 -10.54
CA VAL A 102 9.25 4.88 -9.74
C VAL A 102 9.16 3.84 -8.63
N GLN A 103 9.47 4.25 -7.40
CA GLN A 103 9.42 3.39 -6.22
C GLN A 103 8.09 3.56 -5.47
N ILE A 104 7.44 2.46 -5.11
CA ILE A 104 6.29 2.50 -4.20
C ILE A 104 6.78 2.55 -2.75
N GLY A 105 6.51 3.65 -2.07
CA GLY A 105 6.63 3.84 -0.62
C GLY A 105 5.31 3.58 0.11
N CYS A 106 5.22 3.98 1.38
CA CYS A 106 4.03 3.80 2.22
C CYS A 106 3.87 4.92 3.25
N SER A 107 2.63 5.30 3.57
CA SER A 107 2.35 6.23 4.68
C SER A 107 2.84 5.71 6.06
N ALA A 108 3.07 4.41 6.22
CA ALA A 108 3.64 3.82 7.43
C ALA A 108 5.07 4.32 7.74
N GLU A 109 5.75 4.91 6.76
CA GLU A 109 7.05 5.57 6.94
C GLU A 109 6.94 6.77 7.88
N TYR A 110 5.85 7.54 7.80
CA TYR A 110 5.62 8.69 8.67
C TYR A 110 5.31 8.28 10.10
N GLY A 111 4.59 7.17 10.28
CA GLY A 111 4.05 6.74 11.56
C GLY A 111 2.80 7.52 12.00
N PRO A 112 2.52 7.58 13.31
CA PRO A 112 1.37 8.32 13.85
C PRO A 112 1.43 9.81 13.52
N SER A 113 0.28 10.41 13.21
CA SER A 113 0.15 11.85 12.95
C SER A 113 -0.84 12.50 13.90
N GLN A 114 -0.73 13.82 14.06
CA GLN A 114 -1.65 14.61 14.88
C GLN A 114 -3.08 14.55 14.29
N PRO A 115 -4.12 14.31 15.11
CA PRO A 115 -5.49 14.38 14.63
C PRO A 115 -5.82 15.71 13.96
N GLY A 116 -6.57 15.66 12.86
CA GLY A 116 -6.95 16.84 12.07
C GLY A 116 -5.86 17.40 11.17
N SER A 117 -4.63 16.87 11.20
CA SER A 117 -3.55 17.33 10.32
C SER A 117 -3.50 16.56 8.99
N SER A 118 -2.94 17.19 7.97
CA SER A 118 -2.51 16.52 6.73
C SER A 118 -1.00 16.35 6.75
N THR A 119 -0.52 15.12 6.57
CA THR A 119 0.90 14.81 6.52
C THR A 119 1.46 15.20 5.16
N ALA A 120 2.35 16.21 5.13
CA ALA A 120 3.06 16.65 3.95
C ALA A 120 4.38 15.88 3.74
N GLU A 121 4.99 16.01 2.56
CA GLU A 121 6.20 15.24 2.21
C GLU A 121 7.43 15.59 3.05
N ASP A 122 7.47 16.79 3.63
CA ASP A 122 8.52 17.29 4.52
C ASP A 122 8.38 16.86 5.99
N ALA A 123 7.29 16.17 6.33
CA ALA A 123 7.08 15.66 7.68
C ALA A 123 8.18 14.65 8.06
N VAL A 124 8.80 14.86 9.23
CA VAL A 124 9.88 14.00 9.75
C VAL A 124 9.35 12.58 9.99
N PRO A 125 9.87 11.56 9.29
CA PRO A 125 9.38 10.19 9.43
C PRO A 125 9.67 9.59 10.82
N ARG A 126 8.65 8.99 11.45
CA ARG A 126 8.75 8.28 12.75
C ARG A 126 7.96 6.97 12.71
N PRO A 127 8.43 5.96 11.97
CA PRO A 127 7.68 4.74 11.75
C PRO A 127 7.41 3.99 13.07
N GLY A 128 6.18 3.51 13.24
CA GLY A 128 5.74 2.84 14.47
C GLY A 128 6.11 1.35 14.58
N GLY A 129 6.86 0.80 13.62
CA GLY A 129 7.25 -0.61 13.65
C GLY A 129 8.09 -1.07 12.45
N PRO A 130 8.52 -2.35 12.44
CA PRO A 130 9.51 -2.86 11.48
C PRO A 130 9.13 -2.68 10.02
N TYR A 131 7.83 -2.79 9.68
CA TYR A 131 7.35 -2.55 8.33
C TYR A 131 7.63 -1.11 7.88
N GLY A 132 7.20 -0.12 8.67
CA GLY A 132 7.45 1.30 8.39
C GLY A 132 8.94 1.63 8.34
N VAL A 133 9.75 1.06 9.24
CA VAL A 133 11.21 1.22 9.25
C VAL A 133 11.82 0.68 7.95
N SER A 134 11.44 -0.52 7.52
CA SER A 134 11.97 -1.13 6.30
C SER A 134 11.61 -0.34 5.04
N LYS A 135 10.40 0.24 4.98
CA LYS A 135 9.94 1.09 3.88
C LYS A 135 10.65 2.44 3.89
N LEU A 136 10.87 3.03 5.06
CA LEU A 136 11.60 4.29 5.19
C LEU A 136 13.05 4.12 4.73
N ALA A 137 13.73 3.06 5.19
CA ALA A 137 15.09 2.75 4.75
C ALA A 137 15.18 2.58 3.22
N ALA A 138 14.16 1.96 2.60
CA ALA A 138 14.08 1.84 1.16
C ALA A 138 13.94 3.21 0.46
N THR A 139 13.10 4.10 1.00
CA THR A 139 12.96 5.48 0.51
C THR A 139 14.28 6.23 0.58
N GLU A 140 14.98 6.20 1.71
CA GLU A 140 16.28 6.87 1.88
C GLU A 140 17.33 6.33 0.91
N LEU A 141 17.34 5.01 0.64
CA LEU A 141 18.23 4.41 -0.36
C LEU A 141 17.96 4.92 -1.79
N VAL A 142 16.69 5.19 -2.13
CA VAL A 142 16.32 5.76 -3.43
C VAL A 142 16.71 7.24 -3.49
N LEU A 143 16.38 8.04 -2.47
CA LEU A 143 16.69 9.46 -2.44
C LEU A 143 18.20 9.74 -2.44
N GLY A 144 18.98 8.93 -1.71
CA GLY A 144 20.44 9.01 -1.68
C GLY A 144 21.14 8.33 -2.86
N SER A 145 20.41 7.77 -3.83
CA SER A 145 21.01 6.98 -4.90
C SER A 145 21.65 7.80 -6.03
N GLY A 146 21.27 9.07 -6.18
CA GLY A 146 21.63 9.90 -7.34
C GLY A 146 20.94 9.52 -8.66
N LEU A 147 19.98 8.60 -8.63
CA LEU A 147 19.19 8.20 -9.80
C LEU A 147 18.11 9.24 -10.13
N ASP A 148 17.66 9.27 -11.40
CA ASP A 148 16.37 9.88 -11.76
C ASP A 148 15.26 9.05 -11.12
N ALA A 149 14.70 9.51 -10.01
CA ALA A 149 13.81 8.72 -9.19
C ALA A 149 12.73 9.52 -8.46
N VAL A 150 11.58 8.88 -8.29
CA VAL A 150 10.47 9.36 -7.48
C VAL A 150 9.94 8.24 -6.58
N VAL A 151 9.64 8.60 -5.34
CA VAL A 151 9.03 7.70 -4.36
C VAL A 151 7.59 8.13 -4.14
N LEU A 152 6.65 7.23 -4.44
CA LEU A 152 5.22 7.46 -4.19
C LEU A 152 4.84 6.87 -2.84
N ARG A 153 4.68 7.69 -1.81
CA ARG A 153 4.19 7.24 -0.49
C ARG A 153 2.68 7.07 -0.55
N VAL A 154 2.25 5.82 -0.76
CA VAL A 154 0.84 5.46 -0.89
C VAL A 154 0.20 5.35 0.49
N PHE A 155 -0.88 6.11 0.70
CA PHE A 155 -1.79 5.99 1.84
C PHE A 155 -2.79 4.87 1.57
N SER A 156 -3.34 4.28 2.63
CA SER A 156 -4.19 3.07 2.67
C SER A 156 -4.90 2.69 1.34
N PRO A 157 -4.27 1.90 0.45
CA PRO A 157 -4.86 1.58 -0.83
C PRO A 157 -6.07 0.66 -0.66
N ALA A 158 -7.18 0.97 -1.32
CA ALA A 158 -8.47 0.29 -1.23
C ALA A 158 -9.02 -0.03 -2.64
N GLY A 159 -10.00 -0.93 -2.74
CA GLY A 159 -10.61 -1.33 -4.01
C GLY A 159 -10.50 -2.84 -4.28
N PRO A 160 -10.84 -3.29 -5.50
CA PRO A 160 -10.89 -4.71 -5.83
C PRO A 160 -9.55 -5.40 -5.55
N GLY A 161 -9.55 -6.56 -4.91
CA GLY A 161 -8.34 -7.32 -4.52
C GLY A 161 -7.71 -6.88 -3.22
N THR A 162 -8.37 -5.99 -2.47
CA THR A 162 -7.90 -5.54 -1.16
C THR A 162 -7.46 -6.76 -0.32
N PRO A 163 -6.19 -6.80 0.16
CA PRO A 163 -5.68 -7.95 0.89
C PRO A 163 -6.48 -8.22 2.16
N ALA A 164 -6.79 -9.49 2.43
CA ALA A 164 -7.64 -9.91 3.56
C ALA A 164 -7.12 -9.50 4.96
N GLY A 165 -5.83 -9.19 5.11
CA GLY A 165 -5.30 -8.69 6.38
C GLY A 165 -5.03 -7.18 6.39
N SER A 166 -5.53 -6.43 5.42
CA SER A 166 -5.69 -4.98 5.56
C SER A 166 -6.92 -4.66 6.43
N PRO A 167 -7.07 -3.43 6.97
CA PRO A 167 -8.24 -3.06 7.75
C PRO A 167 -9.57 -3.29 7.02
N LEU A 168 -9.70 -2.83 5.78
CA LEU A 168 -10.91 -3.01 4.97
C LEU A 168 -11.11 -4.46 4.52
N GLY A 169 -10.03 -5.19 4.21
CA GLY A 169 -10.12 -6.59 3.85
C GLY A 169 -10.60 -7.48 5.01
N ARG A 170 -10.11 -7.23 6.23
CA ARG A 170 -10.60 -7.97 7.41
C ARG A 170 -12.05 -7.63 7.73
N LEU A 171 -12.45 -6.38 7.56
CA LEU A 171 -13.83 -5.93 7.73
C LEU A 171 -14.77 -6.65 6.75
N ALA A 172 -14.43 -6.67 5.45
CA ALA A 172 -15.21 -7.36 4.43
C ALA A 172 -15.32 -8.86 4.71
N GLU A 173 -14.22 -9.49 5.07
CA GLU A 173 -14.19 -10.92 5.39
C GLU A 173 -14.97 -11.27 6.67
N ALA A 174 -14.92 -10.40 7.69
CA ALA A 174 -15.70 -10.59 8.91
C ALA A 174 -17.21 -10.45 8.63
N MET A 175 -17.59 -9.46 7.80
CA MET A 175 -18.97 -9.25 7.38
C MET A 175 -19.51 -10.41 6.54
N ARG A 176 -18.70 -10.91 5.60
CA ARG A 176 -19.02 -12.10 4.79
C ARG A 176 -19.34 -13.30 5.67
N ARG A 177 -18.50 -13.58 6.67
CA ARG A 177 -18.74 -14.67 7.62
C ARG A 177 -19.99 -14.47 8.45
N ALA A 178 -20.22 -13.27 8.98
CA ALA A 178 -21.43 -12.96 9.74
C ALA A 178 -22.70 -13.20 8.91
N MET A 179 -22.70 -12.77 7.64
CA MET A 179 -23.82 -13.02 6.73
C MET A 179 -24.04 -14.51 6.43
N GLN A 180 -22.96 -15.29 6.27
CA GLN A 180 -23.06 -16.74 6.05
C GLN A 180 -23.60 -17.50 7.28
N SER A 181 -23.24 -17.04 8.48
CA SER A 181 -23.71 -17.64 9.74
C SER A 181 -25.10 -17.15 10.17
N GLY A 182 -25.64 -16.10 9.52
CA GLY A 182 -26.87 -15.44 9.97
C GLY A 182 -26.68 -14.59 11.23
N ASP A 183 -25.45 -14.19 11.54
CA ASP A 183 -25.11 -13.40 12.73
C ASP A 183 -25.64 -11.97 12.58
N GLY A 184 -26.61 -11.61 13.41
CA GLY A 184 -27.19 -10.25 13.48
C GLY A 184 -26.29 -9.21 14.15
N GLU A 185 -25.10 -9.60 14.61
CA GLU A 185 -24.15 -8.71 15.27
C GLU A 185 -22.72 -8.97 14.78
N LEU A 186 -21.98 -7.90 14.48
CA LEU A 186 -20.58 -7.97 14.13
C LEU A 186 -19.74 -7.14 15.10
N LYS A 187 -18.84 -7.81 15.82
CA LYS A 187 -17.95 -7.20 16.82
C LYS A 187 -16.56 -6.95 16.23
N LEU A 188 -16.13 -5.68 16.22
CA LEU A 188 -14.93 -5.22 15.54
C LEU A 188 -14.06 -4.37 16.48
N GLY A 189 -12.74 -4.55 16.46
CA GLY A 189 -11.80 -3.70 17.22
C GLY A 189 -11.21 -2.54 16.41
N GLY A 190 -10.88 -1.43 17.07
CA GLY A 190 -10.13 -0.33 16.46
C GLY A 190 -10.90 0.47 15.40
N LEU A 191 -12.23 0.54 15.54
CA LEU A 191 -13.09 1.31 14.64
C LEU A 191 -12.89 2.83 14.79
N GLY A 192 -12.33 3.27 15.91
CA GLY A 192 -11.92 4.66 16.13
C GLY A 192 -10.73 5.13 15.29
N ALA A 193 -9.99 4.23 14.63
CA ALA A 193 -8.86 4.62 13.78
C ALA A 193 -9.32 5.38 12.53
N GLN A 194 -8.60 6.44 12.16
CA GLN A 194 -8.88 7.27 10.99
C GLN A 194 -7.77 7.12 9.97
N ARG A 195 -8.14 6.84 8.72
CA ARG A 195 -7.22 6.58 7.63
C ARG A 195 -7.69 7.27 6.37
N ASP A 196 -6.73 7.80 5.63
CA ASP A 196 -6.92 8.20 4.25
C ASP A 196 -6.85 6.97 3.35
N PHE A 197 -7.97 6.66 2.70
CA PHE A 197 -8.12 5.55 1.76
C PHE A 197 -8.15 6.09 0.34
N VAL A 198 -7.32 5.52 -0.52
CA VAL A 198 -7.26 5.86 -1.95
C VAL A 198 -7.47 4.61 -2.79
N ASP A 199 -8.25 4.73 -3.86
CA ASP A 199 -8.50 3.59 -4.73
C ASP A 199 -7.21 3.11 -5.41
N VAL A 200 -6.98 1.81 -5.46
CA VAL A 200 -5.78 1.20 -6.05
C VAL A 200 -5.65 1.47 -7.55
N ARG A 201 -6.77 1.66 -8.27
CA ARG A 201 -6.76 2.09 -9.67
C ARG A 201 -6.32 3.54 -9.80
N ASP A 202 -6.67 4.40 -8.84
CA ASP A 202 -6.15 5.77 -8.77
C ASP A 202 -4.65 5.79 -8.43
N VAL A 203 -4.17 4.89 -7.56
CA VAL A 203 -2.74 4.68 -7.31
C VAL A 203 -2.03 4.28 -8.60
N ALA A 204 -2.58 3.35 -9.38
CA ALA A 204 -2.01 2.97 -10.67
C ALA A 204 -1.93 4.14 -11.66
N ARG A 205 -2.91 5.05 -11.67
CA ARG A 205 -2.82 6.30 -12.45
C ARG A 205 -1.70 7.21 -11.94
N ALA A 206 -1.46 7.28 -10.63
CA ALA A 206 -0.37 8.07 -10.07
C ALA A 206 0.99 7.52 -10.51
N VAL A 207 1.15 6.20 -10.49
CA VAL A 207 2.34 5.51 -10.97
C VAL A 207 2.58 5.82 -12.44
N HIS A 208 1.56 5.69 -13.30
CA HIS A 208 1.70 6.01 -14.71
C HIS A 208 2.06 7.48 -14.95
N ALA A 209 1.41 8.42 -14.25
CA ALA A 209 1.75 9.84 -14.34
C ALA A 209 3.19 10.12 -13.87
N ALA A 210 3.64 9.44 -12.82
CA ALA A 210 5.01 9.53 -12.32
C ALA A 210 6.05 8.97 -13.31
N SER A 211 5.72 7.91 -14.05
CA SER A 211 6.57 7.35 -15.11
C SER A 211 6.80 8.31 -16.27
N LEU A 212 5.88 9.27 -16.50
CA LEU A 212 5.95 10.24 -17.59
C LEU A 212 6.41 11.65 -17.14
N SER A 213 6.57 11.87 -15.84
CA SER A 213 6.94 13.18 -15.29
C SER A 213 8.44 13.30 -15.01
N ALA A 214 8.93 14.53 -14.87
CA ALA A 214 10.28 14.82 -14.37
C ALA A 214 10.34 14.93 -12.83
N ALA A 215 9.26 14.57 -12.12
CA ALA A 215 9.18 14.79 -10.68
C ALA A 215 10.23 13.95 -9.93
N GLN A 216 10.85 14.53 -8.91
CA GLN A 216 11.87 13.90 -8.07
C GLN A 216 11.45 13.92 -6.60
N GLY A 217 12.03 13.04 -5.81
CA GLY A 217 11.81 13.01 -4.36
C GLY A 217 10.56 12.23 -3.96
N VAL A 218 9.98 12.57 -2.81
CA VAL A 218 8.78 11.93 -2.29
C VAL A 218 7.53 12.66 -2.79
N ILE A 219 6.48 11.90 -3.09
CA ILE A 219 5.12 12.41 -3.38
C ILE A 219 4.10 11.53 -2.65
N ASN A 220 3.22 12.17 -1.88
CA ASN A 220 2.13 11.49 -1.19
C ASN A 220 0.98 11.19 -2.14
N ILE A 221 0.54 9.94 -2.14
CA ILE A 221 -0.61 9.47 -2.93
C ILE A 221 -1.70 9.02 -1.97
N GLY A 222 -2.77 9.81 -1.88
CA GLY A 222 -3.92 9.59 -1.01
C GLY A 222 -5.17 10.28 -1.57
N SER A 223 -6.29 10.17 -0.86
CA SER A 223 -7.51 10.92 -1.17
C SER A 223 -7.47 12.36 -0.65
N GLY A 224 -6.62 12.63 0.35
CA GLY A 224 -6.61 13.89 1.08
C GLY A 224 -7.70 13.98 2.15
N ARG A 225 -8.38 12.88 2.45
CA ARG A 225 -9.49 12.82 3.42
C ARG A 225 -9.34 11.62 4.34
N ALA A 226 -9.21 11.86 5.63
CA ALA A 226 -9.30 10.80 6.63
C ALA A 226 -10.75 10.35 6.82
N VAL A 227 -10.95 9.04 6.91
CA VAL A 227 -12.23 8.39 7.18
C VAL A 227 -12.07 7.49 8.41
N ARG A 228 -13.02 7.56 9.36
CA ARG A 228 -13.05 6.64 10.50
C ARG A 228 -13.34 5.24 9.98
N LEU A 229 -12.66 4.24 10.53
CA LEU A 229 -12.91 2.84 10.15
C LEU A 229 -14.34 2.42 10.49
N ARG A 230 -14.95 3.01 11.53
CA ARG A 230 -16.39 2.90 11.83
C ARG A 230 -17.27 3.34 10.66
N ASP A 231 -16.98 4.48 10.05
CA ASP A 231 -17.78 5.02 8.95
C ASP A 231 -17.61 4.16 7.69
N ALA A 232 -16.39 3.71 7.41
CA ALA A 232 -16.13 2.75 6.34
C ALA A 232 -16.87 1.41 6.58
N ALA A 233 -16.95 0.94 7.82
CA ALA A 233 -17.71 -0.25 8.19
C ALA A 233 -19.21 -0.09 7.95
N ALA A 234 -19.78 1.06 8.30
CA ALA A 234 -21.19 1.36 8.04
C ALA A 234 -21.49 1.43 6.53
N VAL A 235 -20.60 2.05 5.73
CA VAL A 235 -20.75 2.08 4.27
C VAL A 235 -20.66 0.66 3.69
N LEU A 236 -19.70 -0.15 4.14
CA LEU A 236 -19.59 -1.53 3.67
C LEU A 236 -20.83 -2.36 4.03
N ALA A 237 -21.36 -2.23 5.24
CA ALA A 237 -22.58 -2.92 5.67
C ALA A 237 -23.77 -2.58 4.76
N ARG A 238 -23.93 -1.30 4.47
CA ARG A 238 -24.98 -0.81 3.55
C ARG A 238 -24.83 -1.39 2.15
N VAL A 239 -23.61 -1.37 1.58
CA VAL A 239 -23.35 -1.90 0.23
C VAL A 239 -23.48 -3.44 0.19
N ALA A 240 -23.11 -4.12 1.27
CA ALA A 240 -23.25 -5.57 1.40
C ALA A 240 -24.71 -6.02 1.61
N GLY A 241 -25.62 -5.11 1.97
CA GLY A 241 -26.96 -5.47 2.43
C GLY A 241 -26.96 -6.15 3.81
N TYR A 242 -25.93 -5.93 4.63
CA TYR A 242 -25.86 -6.44 5.99
C TYR A 242 -26.72 -5.59 6.92
N GLY A 243 -27.84 -6.16 7.39
CA GLY A 243 -28.77 -5.51 8.33
C GLY A 243 -28.42 -5.68 9.82
N GLY A 244 -27.32 -6.37 10.14
CA GLY A 244 -26.91 -6.59 11.52
C GLY A 244 -26.24 -5.37 12.17
N ALA A 245 -26.17 -5.38 13.50
CA ALA A 245 -25.58 -4.30 14.29
C ALA A 245 -24.05 -4.37 14.30
N LEU A 246 -23.40 -3.22 14.11
CA LEU A 246 -21.94 -3.07 14.22
C LEU A 246 -21.57 -2.63 15.64
N HIS A 247 -20.87 -3.49 16.38
CA HIS A 247 -20.42 -3.20 17.73
C HIS A 247 -18.89 -3.04 17.75
N GLU A 248 -18.42 -2.00 18.45
CA GLU A 248 -17.00 -1.89 18.77
C GLU A 248 -16.71 -2.78 19.99
N LEU A 249 -15.67 -3.61 19.91
CA LEU A 249 -15.19 -4.36 21.07
C LEU A 249 -14.52 -3.40 22.05
N ASP A 250 -14.99 -3.37 23.28
CA ASP A 250 -14.30 -2.71 24.39
C ASP A 250 -12.93 -3.39 24.60
N GLY A 251 -11.87 -2.68 24.23
CA GLY A 251 -10.49 -3.12 24.37
C GLY A 251 -9.51 -2.01 24.00
N PRO A 252 -8.26 -2.05 24.48
CA PRO A 252 -7.28 -1.01 24.16
C PRO A 252 -7.13 -0.88 22.63
N PRO A 253 -6.98 0.34 22.07
CA PRO A 253 -6.95 0.54 20.63
C PRO A 253 -5.76 -0.22 20.00
N GLY A 254 -6.06 -1.32 19.33
CA GLY A 254 -5.13 -2.20 18.65
C GLY A 254 -5.79 -2.84 17.44
N ALA A 255 -5.01 -3.57 16.62
CA ALA A 255 -5.46 -4.16 15.37
C ALA A 255 -6.86 -4.81 15.46
N LEU A 256 -7.68 -4.63 14.41
CA LEU A 256 -9.04 -5.17 14.32
C LEU A 256 -9.08 -6.65 14.74
N ARG A 257 -9.67 -6.90 15.92
CA ARG A 257 -9.93 -8.23 16.46
C ARG A 257 -11.33 -8.67 16.04
N THR A 258 -11.44 -9.90 15.56
CA THR A 258 -12.71 -10.63 15.42
C THR A 258 -12.74 -11.70 16.50
N ALA A 259 -13.73 -11.70 17.39
CA ALA A 259 -13.89 -12.75 18.39
C ALA A 259 -14.94 -13.77 17.90
N ILE A 260 -14.48 -14.92 17.41
CA ILE A 260 -15.28 -16.15 17.30
C ILE A 260 -14.39 -17.29 17.85
N GLY A 261 -14.75 -17.86 19.01
CA GLY A 261 -14.04 -18.99 19.64
C GLY A 261 -12.84 -18.62 20.54
N HIS A 262 -12.53 -19.47 21.52
CA HIS A 262 -11.58 -19.25 22.63
C HIS A 262 -10.16 -18.80 22.20
N PRO A 263 -9.49 -17.90 22.97
CA PRO A 263 -8.25 -17.26 22.54
C PRO A 263 -7.00 -18.12 22.80
N ARG A 264 -6.13 -18.22 21.79
CA ARG A 264 -4.68 -18.39 21.99
C ARG A 264 -4.00 -17.04 21.69
N PRO A 265 -3.12 -16.54 22.57
CA PRO A 265 -2.40 -15.29 22.32
C PRO A 265 -1.30 -15.50 21.29
N ASP A 266 -1.23 -14.59 20.31
CA ASP A 266 -0.13 -14.44 19.35
C ASP A 266 0.99 -13.60 20.00
N PRO A 267 2.27 -14.03 20.06
CA PRO A 267 3.27 -13.44 20.96
C PRO A 267 3.90 -12.12 20.49
N ASP A 268 3.68 -11.67 19.25
CA ASP A 268 4.52 -10.64 18.61
C ASP A 268 3.87 -9.25 18.46
N HIS A 269 3.05 -8.82 19.42
CA HIS A 269 2.50 -7.46 19.40
C HIS A 269 3.10 -6.57 20.50
N ALA A 270 3.88 -5.59 20.02
CA ALA A 270 4.40 -4.47 20.78
C ALA A 270 3.31 -3.82 21.66
N SER A 271 3.70 -3.42 22.87
CA SER A 271 2.87 -2.85 23.92
C SER A 271 1.85 -1.82 23.43
N PRO A 272 0.63 -1.77 24.01
CA PRO A 272 -0.38 -0.81 23.61
C PRO A 272 0.06 0.60 24.02
N VAL A 273 0.31 1.45 23.02
CA VAL A 273 0.40 2.89 23.24
C VAL A 273 -1.02 3.35 23.62
N ALA A 274 -1.20 3.79 24.85
CA ALA A 274 -2.44 4.44 25.29
C ALA A 274 -2.64 5.71 24.45
N TYR A 275 -3.74 5.78 23.69
CA TYR A 275 -4.05 6.96 22.89
C TYR A 275 -4.70 8.03 23.79
N PRO A 276 -4.24 9.28 23.76
CA PRO A 276 -4.51 10.25 24.83
C PRO A 276 -5.84 11.02 24.70
N TYR A 277 -6.83 10.58 23.90
CA TYR A 277 -7.94 11.47 23.49
C TYR A 277 -9.32 11.14 24.10
N PRO A 278 -10.02 12.14 24.65
CA PRO A 278 -11.24 11.97 25.48
C PRO A 278 -12.52 11.59 24.71
N ASP A 279 -12.48 11.51 23.39
CA ASP A 279 -13.61 11.21 22.50
C ASP A 279 -13.51 9.83 21.81
N GLY A 280 -12.55 8.99 22.21
CA GLY A 280 -12.34 7.67 21.60
C GLY A 280 -11.69 7.73 20.21
N CYS A 281 -11.12 8.87 19.80
CA CYS A 281 -10.37 8.96 18.54
C CYS A 281 -9.12 8.07 18.57
N GLY A 282 -9.09 7.07 17.68
CA GLY A 282 -7.93 6.23 17.45
C GLY A 282 -6.87 6.93 16.59
N SER A 283 -5.81 6.20 16.23
CA SER A 283 -4.72 6.70 15.36
C SER A 283 -5.23 7.43 14.11
N TRP A 284 -4.57 8.52 13.72
CA TRP A 284 -4.92 9.39 12.59
C TRP A 284 -3.85 9.36 11.49
N GLN A 285 -4.29 9.31 10.23
CA GLN A 285 -3.47 9.59 9.04
C GLN A 285 -4.30 10.22 7.93
N GLN A 286 -3.81 11.34 7.38
CA GLN A 286 -4.36 12.01 6.20
C GLN A 286 -3.23 12.49 5.30
N ALA A 287 -3.32 12.26 3.99
CA ALA A 287 -2.30 12.75 3.07
C ALA A 287 -2.51 14.24 2.78
N ASP A 288 -1.44 15.01 2.74
CA ASP A 288 -1.43 16.20 1.89
C ASP A 288 -1.16 15.77 0.45
N VAL A 289 -2.07 16.10 -0.47
CA VAL A 289 -2.02 15.67 -1.88
C VAL A 289 -1.70 16.82 -2.84
N ARG A 290 -1.28 17.99 -2.33
CA ARG A 290 -0.95 19.17 -3.15
C ARG A 290 0.17 18.86 -4.15
N THR A 291 1.25 18.23 -3.69
CA THR A 291 2.40 17.87 -4.53
C THR A 291 2.01 16.93 -5.67
N ALA A 292 1.15 15.94 -5.41
CA ALA A 292 0.68 15.02 -6.44
C ALA A 292 -0.14 15.74 -7.52
N ARG A 293 -0.99 16.69 -7.12
CA ARG A 293 -1.72 17.54 -8.07
C ARG A 293 -0.78 18.42 -8.89
N ASP A 294 0.14 19.10 -8.23
CA ASP A 294 0.91 20.16 -8.85
C ASP A 294 2.05 19.61 -9.72
N ARG A 295 2.65 18.47 -9.34
CA ARG A 295 3.80 17.87 -10.05
C ARG A 295 3.45 16.71 -10.96
N LEU A 296 2.32 16.02 -10.74
CA LEU A 296 1.87 14.90 -11.57
C LEU A 296 0.57 15.19 -12.32
N GLY A 297 -0.10 16.31 -12.07
CA GLY A 297 -1.46 16.54 -12.57
C GLY A 297 -2.47 15.53 -12.02
N TRP A 298 -2.13 14.83 -10.94
CA TRP A 298 -2.90 13.70 -10.44
C TRP A 298 -3.88 14.12 -9.34
N ARG A 299 -5.07 13.54 -9.38
CA ARG A 299 -6.06 13.60 -8.29
C ARG A 299 -6.78 12.24 -8.20
N PRO A 300 -7.25 11.85 -7.00
CA PRO A 300 -8.19 10.74 -6.87
C PRO A 300 -9.47 11.05 -7.65
N ARG A 301 -10.06 10.03 -8.26
CA ARG A 301 -11.34 10.13 -9.00
C ARG A 301 -12.38 9.14 -8.48
N ILE A 302 -11.95 8.02 -7.90
CA ILE A 302 -12.84 6.97 -7.41
C ILE A 302 -13.11 7.21 -5.93
N GLY A 303 -14.39 7.22 -5.57
CA GLY A 303 -14.83 7.43 -4.19
C GLY A 303 -14.71 6.17 -3.33
N LEU A 304 -14.58 6.33 -2.02
CA LEU A 304 -14.46 5.21 -1.09
C LEU A 304 -15.67 4.25 -1.12
N GLU A 305 -16.88 4.77 -1.35
CA GLU A 305 -18.08 3.93 -1.46
C GLU A 305 -18.00 2.95 -2.65
N GLU A 306 -17.53 3.42 -3.81
CA GLU A 306 -17.29 2.58 -4.98
C GLU A 306 -16.18 1.55 -4.69
N SER A 307 -15.07 1.97 -4.08
CA SER A 307 -14.00 1.05 -3.67
C SER A 307 -14.51 -0.03 -2.70
N LEU A 308 -15.38 0.31 -1.75
CA LEU A 308 -15.97 -0.63 -0.80
C LEU A 308 -16.95 -1.60 -1.47
N ALA A 309 -17.71 -1.13 -2.46
CA ALA A 309 -18.56 -1.99 -3.29
C ALA A 309 -17.73 -3.04 -4.04
N ASP A 310 -16.64 -2.61 -4.67
CA ASP A 310 -15.75 -3.52 -5.39
C ASP A 310 -15.04 -4.51 -4.46
N ILE A 311 -14.64 -4.06 -3.26
CA ILE A 311 -14.12 -4.96 -2.21
C ILE A 311 -15.16 -6.03 -1.86
N TRP A 312 -16.42 -5.62 -1.65
CA TRP A 312 -17.48 -6.55 -1.28
C TRP A 312 -17.78 -7.55 -2.40
N MET A 313 -17.90 -7.10 -3.65
CA MET A 313 -18.17 -7.97 -4.79
C MET A 313 -17.12 -9.10 -4.90
N GLU A 314 -15.84 -8.78 -4.76
CA GLU A 314 -14.81 -9.82 -4.76
C GLU A 314 -14.83 -10.72 -3.52
N ALA A 315 -15.16 -10.18 -2.34
CA ALA A 315 -15.24 -10.96 -1.11
C ALA A 315 -16.41 -11.96 -1.17
N ALA A 316 -17.58 -11.53 -1.68
CA ALA A 316 -18.78 -12.35 -1.81
C ALA A 316 -18.60 -13.53 -2.78
N CYS A 317 -17.78 -13.38 -3.82
CA CYS A 317 -17.50 -14.43 -4.81
C CYS A 317 -16.55 -15.55 -4.32
N ARG A 318 -15.95 -15.41 -3.13
CA ARG A 318 -15.10 -16.45 -2.53
C ARG A 318 -15.99 -17.44 -1.78
N ILE A 319 -16.47 -18.45 -2.51
CA ILE A 319 -17.20 -19.62 -1.99
C ILE A 319 -16.20 -20.67 -1.54
#